data_AF-A0AA39XCV0-F1
#
_entry.id   AF-A0AA39XCV0-F1
#
_cell.length_a   1.000
_cell.length_b   1.000
_cell.length_c   1.000
_cell.angle_alpha   90.00
_cell.angle_beta   90.00
_cell.angle_gamma   90.00
#
_symmetry.space_group_name_H-M   'P 1'
#
loop_
_entity.id
_entity.type
_entity.pdbx_description
1 polymer ?
#
loop_
_entity_poly.entity_id
_entity_poly.type
_entity_poly.pdbx_seq_one_letter_code
_entity_poly.pdbx_strand_id
1 'polypeptide(L)'
;MELIGIIRCPLKSLIPFGKGRHLNPKHVERLAKRLQRSCRPNEQRNHIRGIVTSAELERILKTLGLSREELQGTTRGLVVYPHLSNHQIACLDGAHRLAAAALCKKKPESWTVQLYYVHGSWIEFPHKITSPTTTSKQIHYEAEYFSHEAPKGDGEIFVAIWKSRLEKDTDRENEHWERLSNAKQATLRGFLEGTPELAEALYQVSQFPGVIS
;
A
#
# COMPACT_ATOMS: atom_id res chain seq x y z
N MET A 1 2.74 -7.85 8.20
CA MET A 1 3.58 -8.19 7.03
C MET A 1 5.02 -7.79 7.33
N GLU A 2 6.03 -8.50 6.82
CA GLU A 2 7.45 -8.20 7.11
C GLU A 2 8.19 -7.76 5.84
N LEU A 3 8.90 -6.64 5.87
CA LEU A 3 9.78 -6.23 4.76
C LEU A 3 11.03 -7.14 4.75
N ILE A 4 11.20 -7.91 3.70
CA ILE A 4 12.30 -8.88 3.58
C ILE A 4 13.39 -8.45 2.61
N GLY A 5 13.15 -7.43 1.79
CA GLY A 5 14.14 -6.95 0.82
C GLY A 5 13.59 -5.94 -0.16
N ILE A 6 14.50 -5.38 -0.94
CA ILE A 6 14.26 -4.41 -2.00
C ILE A 6 14.94 -4.90 -3.27
N ILE A 7 14.18 -5.01 -4.33
CA ILE A 7 14.64 -5.48 -5.64
C ILE A 7 14.27 -4.45 -6.71
N ARG A 8 14.76 -4.65 -7.94
CA ARG A 8 14.27 -3.97 -9.13
C ARG A 8 13.66 -4.97 -10.08
N CYS A 9 12.50 -4.65 -10.65
CA CYS A 9 11.91 -5.51 -11.69
C CYS A 9 11.21 -4.68 -12.77
N PRO A 10 11.00 -5.25 -13.96
CA PRO A 10 10.23 -4.60 -15.01
C PRO A 10 8.80 -4.31 -14.54
N LEU A 11 8.26 -3.14 -14.91
CA LEU A 11 6.86 -2.78 -14.61
C LEU A 11 5.85 -3.83 -15.12
N LYS A 12 6.15 -4.48 -16.25
CA LYS A 12 5.32 -5.57 -16.82
C LYS A 12 5.21 -6.81 -15.91
N SER A 13 6.13 -6.96 -14.97
CA SER A 13 6.16 -8.06 -14.03
C SER A 13 5.34 -7.77 -12.77
N LEU A 14 4.80 -6.56 -12.63
CA LEU A 14 4.03 -6.12 -11.47
C LEU A 14 2.55 -6.23 -11.77
N ILE A 15 1.84 -7.00 -10.94
CA ILE A 15 0.41 -7.24 -11.09
C ILE A 15 -0.30 -6.73 -9.82
N PRO A 16 -1.31 -5.87 -9.92
CA PRO A 16 -2.04 -5.40 -8.75
C PRO A 16 -2.72 -6.58 -8.04
N PHE A 17 -2.63 -6.60 -6.71
CA PHE A 17 -3.28 -7.58 -5.85
C PHE A 17 -4.78 -7.29 -5.74
N GLY A 18 -5.60 -8.35 -5.79
CA GLY A 18 -7.05 -8.26 -5.64
C GLY A 18 -7.80 -7.76 -6.88
N LYS A 19 -9.11 -7.55 -6.75
CA LYS A 19 -9.96 -7.01 -7.82
C LYS A 19 -9.75 -5.50 -7.90
N GLY A 20 -8.79 -5.07 -8.73
CA GLY A 20 -8.55 -3.65 -8.98
C GLY A 20 -9.83 -2.92 -9.42
N ARG A 21 -9.99 -1.66 -8.98
CA ARG A 21 -11.06 -0.79 -9.51
C ARG A 21 -10.86 -0.57 -11.00
N HIS A 22 -11.94 -0.36 -11.76
CA HIS A 22 -11.84 0.01 -13.18
C HIS A 22 -10.90 1.22 -13.34
N LEU A 23 -9.95 1.10 -14.27
CA LEU A 23 -8.99 2.16 -14.57
C LEU A 23 -9.74 3.38 -15.08
N ASN A 24 -9.59 4.52 -14.41
CA ASN A 24 -10.15 5.78 -14.87
C ASN A 24 -9.03 6.54 -15.61
N PRO A 25 -9.12 6.71 -16.94
CA PRO A 25 -8.05 7.30 -17.75
C PRO A 25 -7.65 8.71 -17.30
N LYS A 26 -8.63 9.54 -16.90
CA LYS A 26 -8.38 10.92 -16.44
C LYS A 26 -7.56 10.95 -15.14
N HIS A 27 -7.76 9.96 -14.28
CA HIS A 27 -7.02 9.86 -13.03
C HIS A 27 -5.60 9.36 -13.25
N VAL A 28 -5.44 8.38 -14.16
CA VAL A 28 -4.12 7.90 -14.59
C VAL A 28 -3.29 9.05 -15.18
N GLU A 29 -3.89 9.92 -16.00
CA GLU A 29 -3.19 11.10 -16.54
C GLU A 29 -2.78 12.10 -15.46
N ARG A 30 -3.64 12.36 -14.47
CA ARG A 30 -3.33 13.27 -13.36
C ARG A 30 -2.18 12.73 -12.50
N LEU A 31 -2.24 11.44 -12.15
CA LEU A 31 -1.16 10.74 -11.46
C LEU A 31 0.12 10.72 -12.30
N ALA A 32 0.02 10.47 -13.61
CA ALA A 32 1.15 10.48 -14.53
C ALA A 32 1.79 11.87 -14.60
N LYS A 33 1.01 12.96 -14.59
CA LYS A 33 1.55 14.33 -14.52
C LYS A 33 2.27 14.61 -13.19
N ARG A 34 1.74 14.11 -12.07
CA ARG A 34 2.38 14.23 -10.74
C ARG A 34 3.68 13.42 -10.69
N LEU A 35 3.64 12.19 -11.17
CA LEU A 35 4.81 11.31 -11.31
C LEU A 35 5.82 11.87 -12.31
N GLN A 36 5.40 12.48 -13.43
CA GLN A 36 6.29 13.08 -14.44
C GLN A 36 7.21 14.16 -13.89
N ARG A 37 6.76 14.94 -12.89
CA ARG A 37 7.60 15.94 -12.23
C ARG A 37 8.69 15.30 -11.35
N SER A 38 8.53 14.03 -10.96
CA SER A 38 9.41 13.33 -10.02
C SER A 38 9.60 11.84 -10.36
N CYS A 39 9.65 11.45 -11.66
CA CYS A 39 9.78 10.03 -12.08
C CYS A 39 11.17 9.53 -11.69
N ARG A 40 11.34 9.22 -10.40
CA ARG A 40 12.55 8.75 -9.76
C ARG A 40 12.19 7.44 -9.08
N PRO A 41 12.24 6.31 -9.81
CA PRO A 41 11.84 5.00 -9.31
C PRO A 41 12.63 4.56 -8.07
N ASN A 42 13.82 5.13 -7.88
CA ASN A 42 14.71 4.84 -6.76
C ASN A 42 14.35 5.60 -5.48
N GLU A 43 13.54 6.67 -5.55
CA GLU A 43 13.10 7.37 -4.35
C GLU A 43 12.15 6.49 -3.55
N GLN A 44 12.38 6.39 -2.25
CA GLN A 44 11.61 5.54 -1.34
C GLN A 44 10.09 5.80 -1.41
N ARG A 45 9.69 7.05 -1.66
CA ARG A 45 8.28 7.44 -1.85
C ARG A 45 7.64 6.84 -3.11
N ASN A 46 8.44 6.45 -4.08
CA ASN A 46 8.03 5.86 -5.34
C ASN A 46 8.21 4.34 -5.38
N HIS A 47 8.80 3.71 -4.35
CA HIS A 47 8.92 2.26 -4.30
C HIS A 47 7.53 1.62 -4.34
N ILE A 48 7.42 0.52 -5.09
CA ILE A 48 6.20 -0.27 -5.15
C ILE A 48 6.30 -1.37 -4.09
N ARG A 49 5.19 -1.71 -3.45
CA ARG A 49 5.13 -2.77 -2.45
C ARG A 49 4.62 -4.04 -3.09
N GLY A 50 5.50 -5.01 -3.21
CA GLY A 50 5.20 -6.37 -3.63
C GLY A 50 4.88 -7.26 -2.44
N ILE A 51 3.97 -8.20 -2.63
CA ILE A 51 3.68 -9.29 -1.71
C ILE A 51 4.36 -10.54 -2.22
N VAL A 52 4.99 -11.29 -1.32
CA VAL A 52 5.55 -12.60 -1.62
C VAL A 52 5.20 -13.60 -0.53
N THR A 53 4.90 -14.82 -0.95
CA THR A 53 4.72 -15.99 -0.09
C THR A 53 6.03 -16.75 0.07
N SER A 54 6.09 -17.72 0.99
CA SER A 54 7.29 -18.55 1.21
C SER A 54 7.78 -19.24 -0.07
N ALA A 55 6.87 -19.84 -0.83
CA ALA A 55 7.21 -20.52 -2.08
C ALA A 55 7.76 -19.57 -3.15
N GLU A 56 7.29 -18.33 -3.21
CA GLU A 56 7.84 -17.33 -4.14
C GLU A 56 9.18 -16.78 -3.66
N LEU A 57 9.32 -16.54 -2.36
CA LEU A 57 10.58 -16.08 -1.79
C LEU A 57 11.72 -17.02 -2.16
N GLU A 58 11.53 -18.33 -1.96
CA GLU A 58 12.53 -19.34 -2.35
C GLU A 58 12.84 -19.30 -3.85
N ARG A 59 11.83 -19.11 -4.70
CA ARG A 59 12.04 -18.97 -6.16
C ARG A 59 12.80 -17.70 -6.51
N ILE A 60 12.49 -16.58 -5.85
CA ILE A 60 13.14 -15.29 -6.07
C ILE A 60 14.60 -15.38 -5.64
N LEU A 61 14.88 -15.91 -4.46
CA LEU A 61 16.23 -16.14 -3.95
C LEU A 61 17.03 -17.03 -4.92
N LYS A 62 16.45 -18.15 -5.37
CA LYS A 62 17.08 -19.04 -6.35
C LYS A 62 17.33 -18.35 -7.70
N THR A 63 16.41 -17.51 -8.16
CA THR A 63 16.55 -16.78 -9.44
C THR A 63 17.61 -15.70 -9.37
N LEU A 64 17.71 -15.02 -8.22
CA LEU A 64 18.70 -13.97 -7.99
C LEU A 64 20.06 -14.54 -7.57
N GLY A 65 20.13 -15.82 -7.19
CA GLY A 65 21.32 -16.44 -6.63
C GLY A 65 21.73 -15.83 -5.29
N LEU A 66 20.76 -15.36 -4.50
CA LEU A 66 20.98 -14.68 -3.22
C LEU A 66 20.47 -15.51 -2.06
N SER A 67 21.13 -15.37 -0.90
CA SER A 67 20.61 -15.79 0.39
C SER A 67 19.54 -14.82 0.91
N ARG A 68 18.76 -15.26 1.89
CA ARG A 68 17.74 -14.42 2.55
C ARG A 68 18.39 -13.23 3.26
N GLU A 69 19.55 -13.44 3.86
CA GLU A 69 20.31 -12.43 4.60
C GLU A 69 20.83 -11.34 3.67
N GLU A 70 21.34 -11.71 2.49
CA GLU A 70 21.77 -10.76 1.46
C GLU A 70 20.59 -9.95 0.92
N LEU A 71 19.44 -10.61 0.70
CA LEU A 71 18.22 -9.93 0.29
C LEU A 71 17.74 -8.95 1.38
N GLN A 72 17.78 -9.33 2.66
CA GLN A 72 17.49 -8.42 3.76
C GLN A 72 18.48 -7.27 3.85
N GLY A 73 19.76 -7.49 3.52
CA GLY A 73 20.79 -6.46 3.45
C GLY A 73 20.43 -5.30 2.52
N THR A 74 19.64 -5.55 1.47
CA THR A 74 19.15 -4.52 0.55
C THR A 74 18.29 -3.45 1.22
N THR A 75 17.63 -3.76 2.35
CA THR A 75 16.78 -2.83 3.10
C THR A 75 17.56 -1.71 3.76
N ARG A 76 18.87 -1.90 3.99
CA ARG A 76 19.75 -0.91 4.62
C ARG A 76 20.20 0.20 3.66
N GLY A 77 19.71 0.16 2.41
CA GLY A 77 20.06 1.11 1.36
C GLY A 77 21.30 0.67 0.61
N LEU A 78 21.10 0.16 -0.60
CA LEU A 78 22.18 -0.17 -1.53
C LEU A 78 22.28 0.86 -2.64
N VAL A 79 23.48 1.00 -3.18
CA VAL A 79 23.73 1.79 -4.40
C VAL A 79 23.03 1.14 -5.61
N VAL A 80 22.97 -0.19 -5.65
CA VAL A 80 22.33 -0.97 -6.71
C VAL A 80 21.51 -2.11 -6.10
N TYR A 81 20.22 -2.16 -6.43
CA TYR A 81 19.32 -3.25 -6.03
C TYR A 81 19.37 -4.40 -7.04
N PRO A 82 19.25 -5.66 -6.59
CA PRO A 82 19.23 -6.84 -7.46
C PRO A 82 18.06 -6.80 -8.44
N HIS A 83 18.29 -7.24 -9.68
CA HIS A 83 17.32 -7.16 -10.76
C HIS A 83 16.61 -8.49 -11.03
N LEU A 84 15.28 -8.50 -10.94
CA LEU A 84 14.42 -9.65 -11.18
C LEU A 84 13.59 -9.44 -12.45
N SER A 85 13.97 -10.08 -13.54
CA SER A 85 13.36 -9.87 -14.87
C SER A 85 12.21 -10.84 -15.21
N ASN A 86 12.21 -12.05 -14.63
CA ASN A 86 11.35 -13.18 -15.04
C ASN A 86 10.48 -13.74 -13.91
N HIS A 87 9.96 -12.88 -13.04
CA HIS A 87 9.05 -13.30 -11.98
C HIS A 87 7.92 -12.29 -11.81
N GLN A 88 6.69 -12.76 -11.81
CA GLN A 88 5.52 -11.91 -11.55
C GLN A 88 5.41 -11.65 -10.05
N ILE A 89 5.11 -10.41 -9.68
CA ILE A 89 4.97 -10.00 -8.28
C ILE A 89 3.61 -9.35 -8.10
N ALA A 90 2.82 -9.88 -7.17
CA ALA A 90 1.59 -9.24 -6.74
C ALA A 90 1.91 -7.96 -5.96
N CYS A 91 1.25 -6.85 -6.25
CA CYS A 91 1.55 -5.54 -5.69
C CYS A 91 0.35 -5.00 -4.91
N LEU A 92 0.62 -4.42 -3.74
CA LEU A 92 -0.38 -3.70 -2.96
C LEU A 92 -0.75 -2.35 -3.58
N ASP A 93 0.16 -1.75 -4.35
CA ASP A 93 -0.11 -0.49 -5.01
C ASP A 93 -1.20 -0.61 -6.07
N GLY A 94 -2.15 0.32 -6.04
CA GLY A 94 -3.31 0.29 -6.93
C GLY A 94 -2.96 0.33 -8.43
N ALA A 95 -3.83 -0.26 -9.24
CA ALA A 95 -3.68 -0.34 -10.70
C ALA A 95 -3.44 1.03 -11.37
N HIS A 96 -4.03 2.11 -10.86
CA HIS A 96 -3.81 3.47 -11.38
C HIS A 96 -2.37 3.97 -11.18
N ARG A 97 -1.70 3.57 -10.10
CA ARG A 97 -0.31 3.94 -9.82
C ARG A 97 0.65 3.21 -10.75
N LEU A 98 0.42 1.92 -10.99
CA LEU A 98 1.16 1.13 -11.97
C LEU A 98 0.95 1.66 -13.40
N ALA A 99 -0.30 1.98 -13.77
CA ALA A 99 -0.61 2.57 -15.06
C ALA A 99 0.03 3.95 -15.24
N ALA A 100 0.02 4.79 -14.20
CA ALA A 100 0.67 6.10 -14.24
C ALA A 100 2.20 6.00 -14.32
N ALA A 101 2.81 5.00 -13.65
CA ALA A 101 4.23 4.68 -13.77
C ALA A 101 4.60 4.26 -15.20
N ALA A 102 3.74 3.48 -15.88
CA ALA A 102 3.94 3.10 -17.28
C ALA A 102 3.88 4.30 -18.25
N LEU A 103 3.17 5.37 -17.90
CA LEU A 103 3.06 6.61 -18.69
C LEU A 103 4.18 7.64 -18.39
N CYS A 104 5.14 7.33 -17.52
CA CYS A 104 6.34 8.17 -17.35
C CYS A 104 7.11 8.26 -18.68
N LYS A 105 7.27 9.47 -19.23
CA LYS A 105 7.96 9.72 -20.52
C LYS A 105 9.40 9.20 -20.57
N LYS A 106 10.07 9.09 -19.41
CA LYS A 106 11.43 8.54 -19.29
C LYS A 106 11.49 7.01 -19.29
N LYS A 107 10.35 6.30 -19.42
CA LYS A 107 10.19 4.83 -19.47
C LYS A 107 11.31 4.08 -18.73
N PRO A 108 11.38 4.19 -17.39
CA PRO A 108 12.39 3.44 -16.66
C PRO A 108 12.20 1.94 -16.95
N GLU A 109 13.27 1.27 -17.39
CA GLU A 109 13.25 -0.16 -17.76
C GLU A 109 12.85 -1.07 -16.58
N SER A 110 13.06 -0.58 -15.36
CA SER A 110 12.73 -1.26 -14.11
C SER A 110 12.31 -0.29 -13.02
N TRP A 111 11.49 -0.79 -12.11
CA TRP A 111 11.01 -0.09 -10.93
C TRP A 111 11.53 -0.74 -9.66
N THR A 112 11.75 0.05 -8.61
CA THR A 112 12.21 -0.46 -7.31
C THR A 112 11.02 -0.95 -6.50
N VAL A 113 11.12 -2.18 -5.98
CA VAL A 113 10.04 -2.88 -5.32
C VAL A 113 10.49 -3.38 -3.96
N GLN A 114 9.75 -3.00 -2.93
CA GLN A 114 9.87 -3.51 -1.57
C GLN A 114 9.08 -4.81 -1.46
N LEU A 115 9.74 -5.91 -1.12
CA LEU A 115 9.13 -7.21 -0.98
C LEU A 115 8.66 -7.41 0.46
N TYR A 116 7.36 -7.58 0.62
CA TYR A 116 6.73 -7.89 1.89
C TYR A 116 6.36 -9.36 1.93
N TYR A 117 6.96 -10.05 2.90
CA TYR A 117 6.65 -11.43 3.17
C TYR A 117 5.29 -11.56 3.88
N VAL A 118 4.53 -12.52 3.39
CA VAL A 118 3.23 -12.92 3.92
C VAL A 118 3.29 -14.40 4.27
N HIS A 119 2.93 -14.72 5.51
CA HIS A 119 2.70 -16.11 5.92
C HIS A 119 1.49 -16.66 5.20
N GLY A 120 1.71 -17.67 4.34
CA GLY A 120 0.63 -18.27 3.59
C GLY A 120 1.07 -18.86 2.26
N SER A 121 0.08 -19.18 1.44
CA SER A 121 0.27 -19.67 0.07
C SER A 121 -0.81 -19.13 -0.83
N TRP A 122 -0.49 -18.87 -2.09
CA TRP A 122 -1.50 -18.45 -3.06
C TRP A 122 -2.54 -19.55 -3.28
N ILE A 123 -3.81 -19.18 -3.12
CA ILE A 123 -4.94 -19.99 -3.59
C ILE A 123 -5.17 -19.65 -5.06
N GLU A 124 -5.15 -18.36 -5.37
CA GLU A 124 -5.35 -17.83 -6.71
C GLU A 124 -4.48 -16.58 -6.85
N PHE A 125 -3.40 -16.66 -7.62
CA PHE A 125 -2.53 -15.52 -7.86
C PHE A 125 -3.17 -14.57 -8.90
N PRO A 126 -3.16 -13.23 -8.70
CA PRO A 126 -2.72 -12.46 -7.55
C PRO A 126 -3.90 -12.04 -6.63
N HIS A 127 -5.00 -12.80 -6.59
CA HIS A 127 -6.26 -12.38 -5.98
C HIS A 127 -6.46 -12.85 -4.54
N LYS A 128 -5.92 -14.03 -4.17
CA LYS A 128 -6.26 -14.70 -2.92
C LYS A 128 -5.10 -15.53 -2.36
N ILE A 129 -4.81 -15.32 -1.07
CA ILE A 129 -3.78 -16.04 -0.30
C ILE A 129 -4.46 -16.77 0.86
N THR A 130 -4.08 -18.03 1.09
CA THR A 130 -4.34 -18.74 2.35
C THR A 130 -3.40 -18.18 3.39
N SER A 131 -3.85 -17.27 4.24
CA SER A 131 -3.02 -16.64 5.27
C SER A 131 -3.79 -16.62 6.59
N PRO A 132 -3.12 -16.65 7.76
CA PRO A 132 -3.79 -16.48 9.05
C PRO A 132 -4.72 -15.26 9.00
N THR A 133 -5.88 -15.35 9.65
CA THR A 133 -6.96 -14.36 9.51
C THR A 133 -6.48 -12.91 9.72
N THR A 134 -5.54 -12.71 10.66
CA THR A 134 -4.91 -11.41 10.95
C THR A 134 -4.11 -10.87 9.77
N THR A 135 -3.30 -11.71 9.12
CA THR A 135 -2.45 -11.33 7.99
C THR A 135 -3.28 -11.11 6.71
N SER A 136 -4.32 -11.91 6.48
CA SER A 136 -5.26 -11.71 5.37
C SER A 136 -5.97 -10.35 5.48
N LYS A 137 -6.45 -9.99 6.68
CA LYS A 137 -7.09 -8.69 6.93
C LYS A 137 -6.10 -7.54 6.69
N GLN A 138 -4.87 -7.66 7.17
CA GLN A 138 -3.83 -6.64 6.96
C GLN A 138 -3.50 -6.44 5.47
N ILE A 139 -3.36 -7.51 4.69
CA ILE A 139 -3.07 -7.43 3.25
C ILE A 139 -4.21 -6.74 2.49
N HIS A 140 -5.46 -7.16 2.72
CA HIS A 140 -6.61 -6.55 2.06
C HIS A 140 -6.73 -5.07 2.43
N TYR A 141 -6.50 -4.75 3.69
CA TYR A 141 -6.51 -3.38 4.17
C TYR A 141 -5.41 -2.51 3.54
N GLU A 142 -4.16 -3.01 3.51
CA GLU A 142 -3.04 -2.29 2.88
C GLU A 142 -3.27 -2.14 1.38
N ALA A 143 -3.82 -3.16 0.71
CA ALA A 143 -4.19 -3.08 -0.71
C ALA A 143 -5.28 -2.03 -0.96
N GLU A 144 -6.29 -1.95 -0.10
CA GLU A 144 -7.31 -0.90 -0.17
C GLU A 144 -6.69 0.48 0.08
N TYR A 145 -5.90 0.62 1.14
CA TYR A 145 -5.24 1.88 1.51
C TYR A 145 -4.31 2.40 0.42
N PHE A 146 -3.48 1.53 -0.16
CA PHE A 146 -2.56 1.89 -1.25
C PHE A 146 -3.22 1.89 -2.64
N SER A 147 -4.48 1.46 -2.72
CA SER A 147 -5.35 1.79 -3.85
C SER A 147 -5.84 3.26 -3.80
N HIS A 148 -5.73 3.98 -2.68
CA HIS A 148 -6.07 5.40 -2.63
C HIS A 148 -4.90 6.28 -3.11
N GLU A 149 -5.20 7.22 -4.01
CA GLU A 149 -4.23 8.06 -4.74
C GLU A 149 -3.52 9.12 -3.86
N ALA A 150 -3.99 9.33 -2.62
CA ALA A 150 -3.46 10.24 -1.62
C ALA A 150 -3.59 9.59 -0.21
N PRO A 151 -2.73 9.94 0.76
CA PRO A 151 -2.96 9.58 2.16
C PRO A 151 -4.36 10.02 2.56
N LYS A 152 -5.08 9.20 3.33
CA LYS A 152 -6.43 9.53 3.77
C LYS A 152 -6.45 10.93 4.38
N GLY A 153 -7.40 11.77 3.95
CA GLY A 153 -7.59 13.09 4.54
C GLY A 153 -7.90 12.97 6.03
N ASP A 154 -7.63 14.01 6.82
CA ASP A 154 -7.90 13.97 8.28
C ASP A 154 -9.37 13.62 8.57
N GLY A 155 -10.31 14.05 7.72
CA GLY A 155 -11.72 13.68 7.80
C GLY A 155 -12.01 12.21 7.49
N GLU A 156 -11.30 11.58 6.55
CA GLU A 156 -11.46 10.15 6.25
C GLU A 156 -10.88 9.27 7.37
N ILE A 157 -9.81 9.73 8.03
CA ILE A 157 -9.27 9.08 9.23
C ILE A 157 -10.26 9.20 10.38
N PHE A 158 -10.86 10.37 10.59
CA PHE A 158 -11.92 10.57 11.59
C PHE A 158 -13.11 9.61 11.37
N VAL A 159 -13.65 9.53 10.15
CA VAL A 159 -14.77 8.62 9.84
C VAL A 159 -14.41 7.17 10.12
N ALA A 160 -13.17 6.77 9.82
CA ALA A 160 -12.71 5.42 10.06
C ALA A 160 -12.55 5.11 11.56
N ILE A 161 -12.01 6.04 12.35
CA ILE A 161 -11.95 5.94 13.83
C ILE A 161 -13.36 5.79 14.41
N TRP A 162 -14.30 6.65 13.97
CA TRP A 162 -15.67 6.63 14.48
C TRP A 162 -16.40 5.33 14.12
N LYS A 163 -16.22 4.83 12.89
CA LYS A 163 -16.79 3.55 12.46
C LYS A 163 -16.23 2.38 13.27
N SER A 164 -14.92 2.34 13.52
CA SER A 164 -14.29 1.30 14.35
C SER A 164 -14.80 1.33 15.80
N ARG A 165 -15.07 2.52 16.35
CA ARG A 165 -15.73 2.66 17.67
C ARG A 165 -17.13 2.06 17.69
N LEU A 166 -17.95 2.35 16.67
CA LEU A 166 -19.30 1.79 16.55
C LEU A 166 -19.27 0.25 16.42
N GLU A 167 -18.31 -0.26 15.65
CA GLU A 167 -18.09 -1.70 15.45
C GLU A 167 -17.41 -2.38 16.66
N LYS A 168 -16.99 -1.62 17.68
CA LYS A 168 -16.19 -2.08 18.84
C LYS A 168 -14.91 -2.82 18.45
N ASP A 169 -14.30 -2.42 17.32
CA ASP A 169 -13.04 -2.97 16.82
C ASP A 169 -11.87 -2.08 17.30
N THR A 170 -11.40 -2.38 18.52
CA THR A 170 -10.34 -1.61 19.18
C THR A 170 -9.01 -1.67 18.45
N ASP A 171 -8.72 -2.77 17.77
CA ASP A 171 -7.50 -2.94 17.01
C ASP A 171 -7.49 -1.99 15.81
N ARG A 172 -8.60 -1.94 15.06
CA ARG A 172 -8.75 -0.99 13.96
C ARG A 172 -8.75 0.45 14.43
N GLU A 173 -9.39 0.75 15.56
CA GLU A 173 -9.39 2.11 16.11
C GLU A 173 -7.95 2.58 16.38
N ASN A 174 -7.16 1.79 17.12
CA ASN A 174 -5.78 2.12 17.46
C ASN A 174 -4.92 2.29 16.20
N GLU A 175 -5.10 1.41 15.21
CA GLU A 175 -4.37 1.48 13.94
C GLU A 175 -4.69 2.77 13.15
N HIS A 176 -5.90 3.32 13.28
CA HIS A 176 -6.26 4.59 12.67
C HIS A 176 -5.70 5.80 13.43
N TRP A 177 -5.60 5.71 14.76
CA TRP A 177 -4.97 6.74 15.60
C TRP A 177 -3.49 6.92 15.27
N GLU A 178 -2.74 5.84 15.13
CA GLU A 178 -1.30 5.84 14.84
C GLU A 178 -0.93 6.58 13.54
N ARG A 179 -1.89 6.83 12.66
CA ARG A 179 -1.70 7.51 11.36
C ARG A 179 -1.76 9.02 11.46
N LEU A 180 -2.30 9.55 12.56
CA LEU A 180 -2.27 10.96 12.86
C LEU A 180 -0.95 11.29 13.56
N SER A 181 -0.38 12.46 13.29
CA SER A 181 0.74 12.95 14.10
C SER A 181 0.30 13.13 15.55
N ASN A 182 1.22 13.06 16.51
CA ASN A 182 0.91 13.20 17.94
C ASN A 182 0.07 14.47 18.24
N ALA A 183 0.34 15.58 17.55
CA ALA A 183 -0.45 16.81 17.66
C ALA A 183 -1.91 16.62 17.19
N LYS A 184 -2.11 15.96 16.03
CA LYS A 184 -3.44 15.67 15.50
C LYS A 184 -4.18 14.62 16.34
N GLN A 185 -3.47 13.66 16.92
CA GLN A 185 -4.06 12.71 17.87
C GLN A 185 -4.61 13.44 19.10
N ALA A 186 -3.83 14.35 19.69
CA ALA A 186 -4.25 15.14 20.84
C ALA A 186 -5.48 16.02 20.51
N THR A 187 -5.45 16.72 19.37
CA THR A 187 -6.58 17.54 18.91
C THR A 187 -7.84 16.71 18.68
N LEU A 188 -7.71 15.57 17.99
CA LEU A 188 -8.87 14.73 17.68
C LEU A 188 -9.41 14.03 18.93
N ARG A 189 -8.57 13.59 19.87
CA ARG A 189 -9.04 13.06 21.16
C ARG A 189 -9.82 14.12 21.94
N GLY A 190 -9.28 15.33 22.03
CA GLY A 190 -9.96 16.46 22.67
C GLY A 190 -11.31 16.79 22.02
N PHE A 191 -11.41 16.69 20.69
CA PHE A 191 -12.68 16.89 19.98
C PHE A 191 -13.70 15.76 20.26
N LEU A 192 -13.26 14.50 20.21
CA LEU A 192 -14.11 13.34 20.44
C LEU A 192 -14.61 13.24 21.89
N GLU A 193 -13.76 13.58 22.86
CA GLU A 193 -14.06 13.51 24.29
C GLU A 193 -14.77 14.78 24.79
N GLY A 194 -14.37 15.95 24.30
CA GLY A 194 -14.93 17.23 24.73
C GLY A 194 -16.27 17.58 24.07
N THR A 195 -16.53 17.06 22.87
CA THR A 195 -17.75 17.37 22.12
C THR A 195 -18.30 16.15 21.37
N PRO A 196 -18.77 15.10 22.08
CA PRO A 196 -19.21 13.86 21.46
C PRO A 196 -20.41 14.03 20.51
N GLU A 197 -21.35 14.91 20.85
CA GLU A 197 -22.55 15.21 20.05
C GLU A 197 -22.20 15.84 18.69
N LEU A 198 -21.22 16.74 18.67
CA LEU A 198 -20.71 17.36 17.44
C LEU A 198 -19.95 16.36 16.58
N ALA A 199 -19.19 15.46 17.20
CA ALA A 199 -18.51 14.39 16.48
C ALA A 199 -19.51 13.41 15.85
N GLU A 200 -20.58 13.05 16.57
CA GLU A 200 -21.64 12.22 16.01
C GLU A 200 -22.33 12.91 14.84
N ALA A 201 -22.71 14.18 14.98
CA ALA A 201 -23.32 14.94 13.91
C ALA A 201 -22.41 15.04 12.68
N LEU A 202 -21.11 15.31 12.88
CA LEU A 202 -20.13 15.34 11.79
C LEU A 202 -20.01 13.98 11.09
N TYR A 203 -20.05 12.88 11.83
CA TYR A 203 -20.05 11.54 11.26
C TYR A 203 -21.32 11.26 10.43
N GLN A 204 -22.50 11.67 10.91
CA GLN A 204 -23.75 11.50 10.15
C GLN A 204 -23.71 12.28 8.83
N VAL A 205 -23.21 13.53 8.85
CA VAL A 205 -23.08 14.34 7.64
C VAL A 205 -22.00 13.77 6.70
N SER A 206 -20.97 13.11 7.23
CA SER A 206 -19.93 12.46 6.41
C SER A 206 -20.41 11.27 5.59
N GLN A 207 -21.59 10.70 5.90
CA GLN A 207 -22.20 9.64 5.10
C GLN A 207 -22.73 10.15 3.75
N PHE A 208 -22.90 11.47 3.61
CA PHE A 208 -23.36 12.08 2.36
C PHE A 208 -22.20 12.24 1.37
N PRO A 209 -22.37 11.82 0.09
CA PRO A 209 -21.33 11.96 -0.92
C PRO A 209 -20.92 13.43 -1.11
N GLY A 210 -19.61 13.71 -1.02
CA GLY A 210 -19.03 15.03 -1.32
C GLY A 210 -18.75 15.94 -0.11
N VAL A 211 -19.04 15.48 1.12
CA VAL A 211 -18.77 16.25 2.36
C VAL A 211 -17.33 16.10 2.84
N ILE A 212 -16.73 14.92 2.70
CA ILE A 212 -15.34 14.65 3.07
C ILE A 212 -14.62 14.15 1.82
N SER A 213 -13.63 14.93 1.36
CA SER A 213 -12.79 14.65 0.17
C SER A 213 -11.33 14.95 0.43
#